data_AF-A0A3D6DCU7-F1
#
_entry.id   AF-A0A3D6DCU7-F1
#
_cell.length_a   1.000
_cell.length_b   1.000
_cell.length_c   1.000
_cell.angle_alpha   90.00
_cell.angle_beta   90.00
_cell.angle_gamma   90.00
#
_symmetry.space_group_name_H-M   'P 1'
#
loop_
_entity.id
_entity.type
_entity.pdbx_description
1 polymer ?
#
loop_
_entity_poly.entity_id
_entity_poly.type
_entity_poly.pdbx_seq_one_letter_code
_entity_poly.pdbx_strand_id
1 'polypeptide(L)'
;MTLLPLVAPVFFSFVALATRGLFLYDFLMPMELFLLSLIGGIGMVVLSKLRGVKFRKLLIFLVLLVADLLATQAYANLSGLAHGDTEPVGIHLLMIVVFVSLYHLFAVMLMVNAFVAVKRFSRG
;
A
#
# COMPACT_ATOMS: atom_id res chain seq x y z
N MET A 1 -7.65 -9.25 3.31
CA MET A 1 -6.19 -9.03 3.35
C MET A 1 -5.79 -7.65 2.85
N THR A 2 -6.34 -7.14 1.73
CA THR A 2 -6.01 -5.79 1.20
C THR A 2 -6.40 -4.61 2.11
N LEU A 3 -7.38 -4.77 3.00
CA LEU A 3 -7.77 -3.74 3.99
C LEU A 3 -6.76 -3.60 5.14
N LEU A 4 -6.08 -4.69 5.50
CA LEU A 4 -5.31 -4.77 6.73
C LEU A 4 -4.15 -3.76 6.79
N PRO A 5 -3.36 -3.57 5.69
CA PRO A 5 -2.29 -2.57 5.66
C PRO A 5 -2.77 -1.13 5.87
N LEU A 6 -4.01 -0.80 5.52
CA LEU A 6 -4.57 0.55 5.69
C LEU A 6 -5.17 0.77 7.09
N VAL A 7 -5.70 -0.29 7.71
CA VAL A 7 -6.30 -0.21 9.05
C VAL A 7 -5.25 -0.37 10.15
N ALA A 8 -4.19 -1.13 9.90
CA ALA A 8 -3.10 -1.35 10.84
C ALA A 8 -2.53 -0.06 11.46
N PRO A 9 -2.09 0.96 10.69
CA PRO A 9 -1.51 2.17 11.28
C PRO A 9 -2.50 2.90 12.19
N VAL A 10 -3.77 3.02 11.78
CA VAL A 10 -4.82 3.64 12.60
C VAL A 10 -5.03 2.86 13.90
N PHE A 11 -5.14 1.53 13.82
CA PHE A 11 -5.32 0.67 14.97
C PHE A 11 -4.16 0.80 15.96
N PHE A 12 -2.92 0.72 15.46
CA PHE A 12 -1.73 0.86 16.29
C PHE A 12 -1.57 2.28 16.87
N SER A 13 -2.03 3.32 16.17
CA SER A 13 -2.09 4.68 16.75
C SER A 13 -2.99 4.73 17.98
N PHE A 14 -4.15 4.10 17.95
CA PHE A 14 -5.03 4.04 19.11
C PHE A 14 -4.45 3.21 20.25
N VAL A 15 -3.79 2.09 19.95
CA VAL A 15 -3.08 1.29 20.95
C VAL A 15 -1.95 2.11 21.58
N ALA A 16 -1.17 2.84 20.78
CA ALA A 16 -0.11 3.73 21.27
C ALA A 16 -0.68 4.85 22.14
N LEU A 17 -1.83 5.42 21.77
CA LEU A 17 -2.52 6.43 22.58
C LEU A 17 -2.95 5.86 23.94
N ALA A 18 -3.54 4.67 23.95
CA ALA A 18 -4.02 4.02 25.17
C ALA A 18 -2.89 3.56 26.10
N THR A 19 -1.73 3.15 25.54
CA THR A 19 -0.62 2.58 26.31
C THR A 19 0.47 3.61 26.67
N ARG A 20 0.71 4.61 25.82
CA ARG A 20 1.79 5.59 25.96
C ARG A 20 1.30 7.03 26.11
N GLY A 21 -0.01 7.27 26.01
CA GLY A 21 -0.59 8.62 26.08
C GLY A 21 -0.27 9.51 24.88
N LEU A 22 0.32 8.95 23.82
CA LEU A 22 0.75 9.67 22.64
C LEU A 22 0.12 9.08 21.38
N PHE A 23 -0.45 9.94 20.54
CA PHE A 23 -0.95 9.53 19.24
C PHE A 23 0.21 9.49 18.24
N LEU A 24 0.70 8.29 17.96
CA LEU A 24 1.76 8.05 16.98
C LEU A 24 1.14 7.37 15.76
N TYR A 25 1.09 8.08 14.63
CA TYR A 25 0.65 7.51 13.36
C TYR A 25 1.86 7.11 12.52
N ASP A 26 1.95 5.82 12.24
CA ASP A 26 3.00 5.27 11.38
C ASP A 26 2.54 5.32 9.92
N PHE A 27 2.98 6.36 9.20
CA PHE A 27 2.70 6.52 7.78
C PHE A 27 3.47 5.54 6.89
N LEU A 28 4.50 4.85 7.39
CA LEU A 28 5.29 3.90 6.59
C LEU A 28 4.75 2.48 6.70
N MET A 29 4.08 2.14 7.81
CA MET A 29 3.52 0.81 8.05
C MET A 29 2.71 0.21 6.88
N PRO A 30 1.88 0.95 6.12
CA PRO A 30 1.19 0.38 4.95
C PRO A 30 2.14 -0.16 3.88
N MET A 31 3.29 0.49 3.72
CA MET A 31 4.36 0.08 2.80
C MET A 31 5.14 -1.10 3.36
N GLU A 32 5.36 -1.17 4.68
CA GLU A 32 5.96 -2.34 5.33
C GLU A 32 5.09 -3.60 5.17
N LEU A 33 3.78 -3.42 5.24
CA LEU A 33 2.79 -4.48 5.05
C LEU A 33 2.45 -4.76 3.57
N PHE A 34 3.31 -4.35 2.62
CA PHE A 34 3.06 -4.53 1.18
C PHE A 34 2.80 -5.98 0.77
N LEU A 35 3.44 -6.95 1.43
CA LEU A 35 3.24 -8.37 1.13
C LEU A 35 1.77 -8.78 1.32
N LEU A 36 1.09 -8.22 2.32
CA LEU A 36 -0.34 -8.47 2.55
C LEU A 36 -1.21 -7.81 1.46
N SER A 37 -0.86 -6.60 1.03
CA SER A 37 -1.49 -5.93 -0.11
C SER A 37 -1.31 -6.74 -1.39
N LEU A 38 -0.11 -7.30 -1.62
CA LEU A 38 0.24 -8.09 -2.79
C LEU A 38 -0.52 -9.42 -2.82
N ILE A 39 -0.43 -10.21 -1.75
CA ILE A 39 -1.13 -11.50 -1.62
C ILE A 39 -2.64 -11.30 -1.75
N GLY A 40 -3.19 -10.30 -1.05
CA GLY A 40 -4.60 -9.97 -1.11
C GLY A 40 -5.03 -9.51 -2.51
N GLY A 41 -4.24 -8.67 -3.17
CA GLY A 41 -4.49 -8.16 -4.50
C GLY A 41 -4.46 -9.26 -5.57
N ILE A 42 -3.43 -10.10 -5.56
CA ILE A 42 -3.31 -11.26 -6.45
C ILE A 42 -4.49 -12.21 -6.25
N GLY A 43 -4.80 -12.57 -5.00
CA GLY A 43 -5.94 -13.43 -4.68
C GLY A 43 -7.26 -12.88 -5.23
N MET A 44 -7.49 -11.57 -5.08
CA MET A 44 -8.68 -10.91 -5.63
C MET A 44 -8.73 -10.89 -7.16
N VAL A 45 -7.59 -10.70 -7.83
CA VAL A 45 -7.52 -10.78 -9.30
C VAL A 45 -7.83 -12.19 -9.78
N VAL A 46 -7.25 -13.22 -9.16
CA VAL A 46 -7.49 -14.63 -9.50
C VAL A 46 -8.97 -14.99 -9.30
N LEU A 47 -9.54 -14.67 -8.13
CA LEU A 47 -10.96 -14.92 -7.84
C LEU A 47 -11.88 -14.18 -8.82
N SER A 48 -11.55 -12.93 -9.17
CA SER A 48 -12.32 -12.15 -10.14
C SER A 48 -12.31 -12.79 -11.53
N LYS A 49 -11.16 -13.31 -11.95
CA LYS A 49 -11.02 -14.03 -13.22
C LYS A 49 -11.86 -15.31 -13.23
N LEU A 50 -11.78 -16.12 -12.16
CA LEU A 50 -12.55 -17.36 -12.02
C LEU A 50 -14.07 -17.12 -12.02
N ARG A 51 -14.52 -16.00 -11.46
CA ARG A 51 -15.94 -15.61 -11.40
C ARG A 51 -16.40 -14.79 -12.61
N GLY A 52 -15.56 -14.55 -13.61
CA GLY A 52 -15.90 -13.75 -14.79
C GLY A 52 -16.18 -12.27 -14.51
N VAL A 53 -15.76 -11.74 -13.37
CA VAL A 53 -15.98 -10.34 -12.98
C VAL A 53 -14.88 -9.44 -13.53
N LYS A 54 -15.23 -8.21 -13.90
CA LYS A 54 -14.26 -7.20 -14.38
C LYS A 54 -13.11 -7.00 -13.36
N PHE A 55 -11.92 -7.44 -13.73
CA PHE A 55 -10.70 -7.38 -12.90
C PHE A 55 -9.65 -6.38 -13.40
N ARG A 56 -9.84 -5.75 -14.57
CA ARG A 56 -8.84 -4.89 -15.20
C ARG A 56 -8.34 -3.75 -14.30
N LYS A 57 -9.26 -3.07 -13.59
CA LYS A 57 -8.89 -1.99 -12.65
C LYS A 57 -8.09 -2.52 -11.46
N LEU A 58 -8.50 -3.65 -10.89
CA LEU A 58 -7.76 -4.35 -9.82
C LEU A 58 -6.32 -4.64 -10.25
N LEU A 59 -6.15 -5.22 -11.44
CA LEU A 59 -4.84 -5.56 -11.97
C LEU A 59 -3.99 -4.31 -12.20
N ILE A 60 -4.55 -3.23 -12.76
CA ILE A 60 -3.82 -1.97 -12.96
C ILE A 60 -3.30 -1.41 -11.64
N PHE A 61 -4.16 -1.29 -10.63
CA PHE A 61 -3.71 -0.75 -9.33
C PHE A 61 -2.73 -1.67 -8.61
N LEU A 62 -2.86 -2.98 -8.77
CA LEU A 62 -1.88 -3.94 -8.25
C LEU A 62 -0.51 -3.75 -8.90
N VAL A 63 -0.47 -3.60 -10.23
CA VAL A 63 0.77 -3.35 -10.97
C VAL A 63 1.37 -2.01 -10.60
N LEU A 64 0.57 -0.95 -10.48
CA LEU A 64 1.04 0.37 -10.06
C LEU A 64 1.62 0.35 -8.65
N LEU A 65 0.98 -0.36 -7.71
CA LEU A 65 1.48 -0.52 -6.35
C LEU A 65 2.85 -1.22 -6.31
N VAL A 66 3.01 -2.29 -7.09
CA VAL A 66 4.31 -3.00 -7.20
C VAL A 66 5.35 -2.13 -7.90
N ALA A 67 4.98 -1.44 -8.97
CA ALA A 67 5.87 -0.56 -9.71
C ALA A 67 6.38 0.61 -8.85
N ASP A 68 5.51 1.21 -8.05
CA ASP A 68 5.85 2.27 -7.11
C ASP A 68 6.83 1.79 -6.02
N LEU A 69 6.61 0.60 -5.48
CA LEU A 69 7.54 -0.02 -4.53
C LEU A 69 8.93 -0.23 -5.17
N LEU A 70 8.97 -0.80 -6.38
CA LEU A 70 10.23 -1.01 -7.10
C LEU A 70 10.92 0.32 -7.44
N ALA A 71 10.17 1.35 -7.84
CA ALA A 71 10.69 2.68 -8.11
C ALA A 71 11.28 3.32 -6.84
N THR A 72 10.61 3.17 -5.70
CA THR A 72 11.07 3.66 -4.40
C THR A 72 12.39 3.00 -4.00
N GLN A 73 12.47 1.67 -4.14
CA GLN A 73 13.68 0.90 -3.83
C GLN A 73 14.83 1.23 -4.79
N ALA A 74 14.56 1.36 -6.10
CA ALA A 74 15.56 1.77 -7.08
C ALA A 74 16.09 3.18 -6.77
N TYR A 75 15.20 4.12 -6.47
CA TYR A 75 15.58 5.48 -6.10
C TYR A 75 16.42 5.51 -4.82
N ALA A 76 16.01 4.78 -3.77
CA ALA A 76 16.73 4.73 -2.51
C ALA A 76 18.15 4.15 -2.67
N ASN A 77 18.31 3.13 -3.52
CA ASN A 77 19.64 2.56 -3.82
C ASN A 77 20.52 3.53 -4.62
N LEU A 78 19.98 4.17 -5.66
CA LEU A 78 20.74 5.08 -6.53
C LEU A 78 21.12 6.39 -5.86
N SER A 79 20.28 6.88 -4.94
CA SER A 79 20.50 8.14 -4.23
C SER A 79 21.38 8.00 -2.99
N GLY A 80 21.83 6.78 -2.64
CA GLY A 80 22.59 6.54 -1.40
C GLY A 80 21.73 6.57 -0.13
N LEU A 81 20.43 6.88 -0.21
CA LEU A 81 19.49 6.85 0.93
C LEU A 81 19.44 5.46 1.59
N ALA A 82 19.53 4.39 0.81
CA ALA A 82 19.52 3.02 1.32
C ALA A 82 20.78 2.68 2.15
N HIS A 83 21.90 3.33 1.85
CA HIS A 83 23.19 3.10 2.52
C HIS A 83 23.43 4.09 3.68
N GLY A 84 22.57 5.12 3.82
CA GLY A 84 22.74 6.18 4.80
C GLY A 84 23.79 7.23 4.41
N ASP A 85 24.32 7.16 3.19
CA ASP A 85 25.33 8.10 2.68
C ASP A 85 24.76 9.50 2.40
N THR A 86 23.43 9.59 2.27
CA THR A 86 22.71 10.82 1.95
C THR A 86 21.60 11.06 2.95
N GLU A 87 21.54 12.27 3.51
CA GLU A 87 20.47 12.64 4.43
C GLU A 87 19.12 12.81 3.70
N PRO A 88 18.00 12.38 4.29
CA PRO A 88 16.67 12.51 3.70
C PRO A 88 16.14 13.95 3.84
N VAL A 89 16.83 14.91 3.20
CA VAL A 89 16.51 16.33 3.22
C VAL A 89 16.31 16.89 1.81
N GLY A 90 15.66 18.05 1.72
CA GLY A 90 15.44 18.75 0.44
C GLY A 90 14.70 17.90 -0.59
N ILE A 91 15.31 17.69 -1.76
CA ILE A 91 14.69 16.95 -2.87
C ILE A 91 14.46 15.47 -2.53
N HIS A 92 15.32 14.86 -1.73
CA HIS A 92 15.18 13.46 -1.32
C HIS A 92 13.95 13.27 -0.44
N LEU A 93 13.72 14.19 0.50
CA LEU A 93 12.52 14.20 1.33
C LEU A 93 11.26 14.35 0.47
N LEU A 94 11.26 15.27 -0.50
CA LEU A 94 10.13 15.45 -1.42
C LEU A 94 9.81 14.14 -2.16
N MET A 95 10.84 13.47 -2.69
CA MET A 95 10.67 12.21 -3.41
C MET A 95 10.11 11.10 -2.52
N ILE A 96 10.61 10.95 -1.29
CA ILE A 96 10.08 10.00 -0.31
C ILE A 96 8.60 10.26 -0.05
N VAL A 97 8.22 11.51 0.21
CA VAL A 97 6.82 11.88 0.47
C VAL A 97 5.93 11.58 -0.75
N VAL A 98 6.42 11.84 -1.96
CA VAL A 98 5.70 11.51 -3.20
C VAL A 98 5.48 10.00 -3.32
N PHE A 99 6.52 9.19 -3.17
CA PHE A 99 6.41 7.73 -3.24
C PHE A 99 5.46 7.17 -2.18
N VAL A 100 5.61 7.59 -0.92
CA VAL A 100 4.71 7.18 0.16
C VAL A 100 3.27 7.57 -0.16
N SER A 101 3.03 8.79 -0.66
CA SER A 101 1.68 9.27 -1.02
C SER A 101 1.07 8.47 -2.18
N LEU A 102 1.86 8.18 -3.22
CA LEU A 102 1.44 7.36 -4.36
C LEU A 102 1.12 5.93 -3.93
N TYR A 103 1.97 5.33 -3.11
CA TYR A 103 1.72 4.00 -2.54
C TYR A 103 0.37 3.95 -1.82
N HIS A 104 0.08 4.93 -0.95
CA HIS A 104 -1.19 5.02 -0.25
C HIS A 104 -2.37 5.14 -1.22
N LEU A 105 -2.24 6.01 -2.22
CA LEU A 105 -3.27 6.19 -3.23
C LEU A 105 -3.57 4.87 -3.96
N PHE A 106 -2.54 4.15 -4.41
CA PHE A 106 -2.70 2.87 -5.10
C PHE A 106 -3.26 1.78 -4.18
N ALA A 107 -2.81 1.73 -2.92
CA ALA A 107 -3.33 0.79 -1.92
C ALA A 107 -4.83 1.02 -1.64
N VAL A 108 -5.25 2.27 -1.45
CA VAL A 108 -6.67 2.63 -1.27
C VAL A 108 -7.48 2.26 -2.50
N MET A 109 -7.00 2.58 -3.70
CA MET A 109 -7.69 2.23 -4.94
C MET A 109 -7.80 0.72 -5.14
N LEU A 110 -6.75 -0.03 -4.82
CA LEU A 110 -6.76 -1.49 -4.85
C LEU A 110 -7.80 -2.05 -3.87
N MET A 111 -7.83 -1.54 -2.64
CA MET A 111 -8.80 -1.92 -1.62
C MET A 111 -10.25 -1.66 -2.08
N VAL A 112 -10.54 -0.45 -2.57
CA VAL A 112 -11.90 -0.09 -3.04
C VAL A 112 -12.34 -0.99 -4.19
N ASN A 113 -11.47 -1.23 -5.17
CA ASN A 113 -11.80 -2.10 -6.30
C ASN A 113 -11.96 -3.57 -5.86
N ALA A 114 -11.21 -4.03 -4.85
CA ALA A 114 -11.40 -5.34 -4.24
C ALA A 114 -12.78 -5.47 -3.59
N PHE A 115 -13.21 -4.48 -2.81
CA PHE A 115 -14.56 -4.47 -2.22
C PHE A 115 -15.66 -4.50 -3.28
N VAL A 116 -15.51 -3.71 -4.35
CA VAL A 116 -16.46 -3.72 -5.47
C VAL A 116 -16.53 -5.09 -6.14
N ALA A 117 -15.39 -5.77 -6.32
CA ALA A 117 -15.36 -7.12 -6.87
C ALA A 117 -16.06 -8.14 -5.96
N VAL A 118 -15.81 -8.10 -4.64
CA VAL A 118 -16.50 -8.95 -3.66
C VAL A 118 -18.02 -8.74 -3.70
N LYS A 119 -18.48 -7.49 -3.75
CA LYS A 119 -19.91 -7.18 -3.82
C LYS A 119 -20.57 -7.74 -5.09
N ARG A 120 -19.82 -7.83 -6.19
CA ARG A 120 -20.29 -8.45 -7.44
C ARG A 120 -20.35 -9.97 -7.34
N PHE A 121 -19.43 -10.62 -6.62
CA PHE A 121 -19.50 -12.06 -6.36
C PHE A 121 -20.75 -12.46 -5.57
N SER A 122 -21.23 -11.60 -4.67
CA SER A 122 -22.44 -11.88 -3.88
C SER A 122 -23.75 -11.72 -4.66
N ARG A 123 -23.71 -11.14 -5.87
CA ARG A 123 -24.92 -10.81 -6.65
C ARG A 123 -25.10 -11.66 -7.91
N GLY A 124 -24.15 -12.53 -8.24
CA GLY A 124 -24.20 -13.45 -9.37
C GLY A 124 -24.07 -14.88 -8.88
#